data_AF-A0A378AP27-F1
#
_entry.id   AF-A0A378AP27-F1
#
_cell.length_a   1.000
_cell.length_b   1.000
_cell.length_c   1.000
_cell.angle_alpha   90.00
_cell.angle_beta   90.00
_cell.angle_gamma   90.00
#
_symmetry.space_group_name_H-M   'P 1'
#
loop_
_entity.id
_entity.type
_entity.pdbx_description
1 polymer ?
#
loop_
_entity_poly.entity_id
_entity_poly.type
_entity_poly.pdbx_seq_one_letter_code
_entity_poly.pdbx_strand_id
1 'polypeptide(L)'
;MILPLPPFDGTSLYEHSDPREGYHQDWNTLIYNYGRREVSNYLVGNALYWIERFGIDALRVDAVASMIYRDYSRKAGEWIPNEYGGRENLEAIEFLRNTNRILGEQTPGAVTMAEESTDFAGVTRPPAGGGLGFWFKWNLGWMHDTLDYMKLDPVHRRYHHDKMTFGMLYNYTENFVLPLSHDEVVHGKKIDSRPHAGRCLAEVRQPARLLRLAVRLPGEKAAVYGQ
;
A
#
# COMPACT_ATOMS: atom_id res chain seq x y z
N MET A 1 7.84 -4.21 8.57
CA MET A 1 9.08 -4.99 8.38
C MET A 1 10.00 -4.78 9.57
N ILE A 2 10.88 -5.73 9.84
CA ILE A 2 11.93 -5.67 10.88
C ILE A 2 13.29 -5.73 10.19
N LEU A 3 14.26 -4.94 10.67
CA LEU A 3 15.65 -5.04 10.21
C LEU A 3 16.27 -6.35 10.74
N PRO A 4 17.10 -7.06 9.96
CA PRO A 4 17.77 -8.26 10.43
C PRO A 4 18.76 -7.91 11.55
N LEU A 5 18.29 -8.05 12.79
CA LEU A 5 19.04 -7.87 14.03
C LEU A 5 19.18 -9.24 14.73
N PRO A 6 20.13 -9.40 15.66
CA PRO A 6 20.19 -10.60 16.50
C PRO A 6 18.82 -10.89 17.12
N PRO A 7 18.39 -12.16 17.22
CA PRO A 7 17.07 -12.51 17.73
C PRO A 7 16.88 -11.94 19.14
N PHE A 8 15.72 -11.34 19.40
CA PHE A 8 15.48 -10.51 20.58
C PHE A 8 15.85 -11.20 21.90
N ASP A 9 15.53 -12.49 22.03
CA ASP A 9 15.81 -13.34 23.19
C ASP A 9 16.58 -14.62 22.81
N GLY A 10 17.23 -14.63 21.65
CA GLY A 10 17.84 -15.84 21.07
C GLY A 10 16.87 -16.73 20.30
N THR A 11 15.58 -16.38 20.21
CA THR A 11 14.56 -17.06 19.39
C THR A 11 13.91 -16.12 18.38
N SER A 12 13.22 -16.68 17.38
CA SER A 12 12.36 -15.91 16.49
C SER A 12 11.10 -15.45 17.21
N LEU A 13 11.23 -14.31 17.90
CA LEU A 13 10.20 -13.78 18.77
C LEU A 13 9.20 -12.91 18.00
N TYR A 14 9.70 -11.90 17.30
CA TYR A 14 8.88 -10.93 16.57
C TYR A 14 8.58 -11.37 15.16
N GLU A 15 9.54 -12.01 14.51
CA GLU A 15 9.42 -12.56 13.17
C GLU A 15 8.85 -13.98 13.17
N HIS A 16 8.32 -14.41 12.02
CA HIS A 16 7.91 -15.80 11.87
C HIS A 16 9.12 -16.73 11.79
N SER A 17 9.07 -17.88 12.48
CA SER A 17 10.19 -18.83 12.54
C SER A 17 10.43 -19.57 11.22
N ASP A 18 9.38 -19.80 10.43
CA ASP A 18 9.52 -20.32 9.07
C ASP A 18 9.95 -19.18 8.12
N PRO A 19 11.14 -19.27 7.49
CA PRO A 19 11.65 -18.22 6.60
C PRO A 19 10.78 -18.00 5.35
N ARG A 20 9.99 -19.00 4.93
CA ARG A 20 9.04 -18.86 3.80
C ARG A 20 7.90 -17.90 4.12
N GLU A 21 7.68 -17.60 5.40
CA GLU A 21 6.68 -16.65 5.88
C GLU A 21 7.30 -15.45 6.57
N GLY A 22 8.47 -15.63 7.20
CA GLY A 22 9.16 -14.66 8.04
C GLY A 22 10.17 -13.77 7.34
N TYR A 23 10.40 -13.91 6.02
CA TYR A 23 11.44 -13.17 5.31
C TYR A 23 10.99 -12.63 3.94
N HIS A 24 11.24 -11.34 3.69
CA HIS A 24 11.13 -10.72 2.37
C HIS A 24 12.45 -10.85 1.61
N GLN A 25 12.50 -11.72 0.61
CA GLN A 25 13.72 -12.01 -0.16
C GLN A 25 14.25 -10.78 -0.92
N ASP A 26 13.36 -10.02 -1.58
CA ASP A 26 13.76 -8.85 -2.37
C ASP A 26 14.31 -7.70 -1.52
N TRP A 27 13.91 -7.61 -0.25
CA TRP A 27 14.23 -6.49 0.63
C TRP A 27 15.24 -6.83 1.72
N ASN A 28 15.58 -8.11 1.85
CA ASN A 28 16.40 -8.63 2.94
C ASN A 28 15.93 -8.16 4.33
N THR A 29 14.62 -8.25 4.57
CA THR A 29 13.98 -7.88 5.84
C THR A 29 13.15 -9.01 6.41
N LEU A 30 12.96 -8.97 7.72
CA LEU A 30 12.11 -9.92 8.44
C LEU A 30 10.66 -9.43 8.50
N ILE A 31 9.72 -10.38 8.52
CA ILE A 31 8.28 -10.17 8.54
C ILE A 31 7.76 -10.49 9.94
N TYR A 32 7.00 -9.56 10.52
CA TYR A 32 6.37 -9.76 11.83
C TYR A 32 5.45 -10.99 11.81
N ASN A 33 5.48 -11.78 12.88
CA ASN A 33 4.55 -12.87 13.11
C ASN A 33 3.21 -12.32 13.60
N TYR A 34 2.32 -11.96 12.68
CA TYR A 34 0.99 -11.44 12.99
C TYR A 34 0.10 -12.43 13.76
N GLY A 35 0.36 -13.74 13.63
CA GLY A 35 -0.37 -14.77 14.38
C GLY A 35 -0.03 -14.78 15.87
N ARG A 36 1.11 -14.20 16.28
CA ARG A 36 1.50 -14.12 17.68
C ARG A 36 0.86 -12.92 18.37
N ARG A 37 0.06 -13.20 19.40
CA ARG A 37 -0.72 -12.18 20.13
C ARG A 37 0.14 -11.03 20.67
N GLU A 38 1.30 -11.33 21.25
CA GLU A 38 2.19 -10.31 21.83
C GLU A 38 2.75 -9.37 20.73
N VAL A 39 3.06 -9.92 19.56
CA VAL A 39 3.57 -9.16 18.40
C VAL A 39 2.47 -8.28 17.82
N SER A 40 1.28 -8.85 17.59
CA SER A 40 0.12 -8.09 17.11
C SER A 40 -0.28 -6.99 18.08
N ASN A 41 -0.29 -7.26 19.39
CA ASN A 41 -0.56 -6.24 20.41
C ASN A 41 0.49 -5.13 20.41
N TYR A 42 1.77 -5.48 20.25
CA TYR A 42 2.84 -4.50 20.15
C TYR A 42 2.63 -3.55 18.95
N LEU A 43 2.29 -4.09 17.78
CA LEU A 43 2.08 -3.29 16.56
C LEU A 43 0.81 -2.42 16.63
N VAL A 44 -0.31 -2.98 17.11
CA VAL A 44 -1.55 -2.20 17.33
C VAL A 44 -1.31 -1.08 18.35
N GLY A 45 -0.65 -1.41 19.46
CA GLY A 45 -0.29 -0.43 20.49
C GLY A 45 0.63 0.66 19.95
N ASN A 46 1.55 0.34 19.04
CA ASN A 46 2.40 1.33 18.39
C ASN A 46 1.61 2.30 17.51
N ALA A 47 0.64 1.80 16.74
CA ALA A 47 -0.24 2.64 15.93
C ALA A 47 -1.05 3.63 16.79
N LEU A 48 -1.67 3.13 17.88
CA LEU A 48 -2.38 3.98 18.85
C LEU A 48 -1.46 5.00 19.50
N TYR A 49 -0.26 4.58 19.91
CA TYR A 49 0.70 5.45 20.60
C TYR A 49 1.03 6.70 19.80
N TRP A 50 1.25 6.58 18.48
CA TRP A 50 1.51 7.72 17.61
C TRP A 50 0.33 8.70 17.57
N ILE A 51 -0.89 8.18 17.44
CA ILE A 51 -2.09 9.02 17.35
C ILE A 51 -2.37 9.70 18.70
N GLU A 52 -2.40 8.93 19.80
CA GLU A 52 -2.78 9.45 21.11
C GLU A 52 -1.73 10.36 21.75
N ARG A 53 -0.44 10.05 21.58
CA ARG A 53 0.64 10.78 22.27
C ARG A 53 1.21 11.93 21.46
N PHE A 54 1.20 11.81 20.14
CA PHE A 54 1.73 12.85 19.26
C PHE A 54 0.66 13.60 18.48
N GLY A 55 -0.62 13.21 18.60
CA GLY A 55 -1.72 13.89 17.92
C GLY A 55 -1.65 13.75 16.41
N ILE A 56 -1.16 12.61 15.90
CA ILE A 56 -1.11 12.34 14.47
C ILE A 56 -2.52 12.01 13.97
N ASP A 57 -2.99 12.73 12.95
CA ASP A 57 -4.36 12.55 12.42
C ASP A 57 -4.49 11.37 11.45
N ALA A 58 -3.39 10.88 10.87
CA ALA A 58 -3.45 9.82 9.88
C ALA A 58 -2.23 8.91 9.87
N LEU A 59 -2.47 7.62 9.62
CA LEU A 59 -1.43 6.62 9.35
C LEU A 59 -1.56 6.11 7.92
N ARG A 60 -0.45 6.08 7.18
CA ARG A 60 -0.38 5.47 5.84
C ARG A 60 0.50 4.23 5.87
N VAL A 61 -0.06 3.10 5.46
CA VAL A 61 0.64 1.82 5.39
C VAL A 61 1.09 1.57 3.95
N ASP A 62 2.39 1.48 3.78
CA ASP A 62 3.05 1.18 2.50
C ASP A 62 2.99 -0.32 2.18
N ALA A 63 2.95 -0.65 0.88
CA ALA A 63 3.08 -2.01 0.37
C ALA A 63 2.22 -3.07 1.09
N VAL A 64 0.93 -2.80 1.29
CA VAL A 64 -0.02 -3.71 1.99
C VAL A 64 -0.08 -5.09 1.33
N ALA A 65 0.10 -5.16 0.00
CA ALA A 65 0.20 -6.41 -0.75
C ALA A 65 1.26 -7.38 -0.18
N SER A 66 2.37 -6.83 0.34
CA SER A 66 3.46 -7.61 0.95
C SER A 66 3.05 -8.29 2.26
N MET A 67 2.00 -7.78 2.92
CA MET A 67 1.45 -8.35 4.14
C MET A 67 0.39 -9.40 3.83
N ILE A 68 -0.56 -9.08 2.94
CA ILE A 68 -1.79 -9.88 2.74
C ILE A 68 -1.60 -11.10 1.82
N TYR A 69 -0.46 -11.22 1.14
CA TYR A 69 -0.15 -12.36 0.26
C TYR A 69 1.07 -13.14 0.73
N ARG A 70 0.90 -14.45 0.92
CA ARG A 70 1.96 -15.39 1.29
C ARG A 70 2.95 -15.66 0.15
N ASP A 71 2.55 -15.40 -1.09
CA ASP A 71 3.37 -15.58 -2.29
C ASP A 71 4.02 -14.26 -2.79
N TYR A 72 3.90 -13.17 -2.04
CA TYR A 72 4.46 -11.88 -2.44
C TYR A 72 5.97 -11.97 -2.67
N SER A 73 6.41 -11.67 -3.90
CA SER A 73 7.81 -11.78 -4.34
C SER A 73 8.45 -13.15 -4.10
N ARG A 74 7.67 -14.24 -4.21
CA ARG A 74 8.16 -15.63 -4.04
C ARG A 74 7.81 -16.47 -5.26
N LYS A 75 8.70 -17.38 -5.66
CA LYS A 75 8.43 -18.31 -6.78
C LYS A 75 7.56 -19.48 -6.31
N ALA A 76 7.00 -20.20 -7.28
CA ALA A 76 6.30 -21.45 -7.00
C ALA A 76 7.21 -22.42 -6.23
N GLY A 77 6.71 -22.97 -5.12
CA GLY A 77 7.47 -23.86 -4.22
C GLY A 77 8.26 -23.14 -3.11
N GLU A 78 8.35 -21.82 -3.13
CA GLU A 78 9.04 -21.01 -2.11
C GLU A 78 8.10 -20.42 -1.05
N TRP A 79 6.80 -20.75 -1.10
CA TRP A 79 5.77 -20.29 -0.16
C TRP A 79 4.80 -21.43 0.18
N ILE A 80 4.00 -21.23 1.24
CA ILE A 80 3.06 -22.23 1.76
C ILE A 80 1.64 -21.64 1.70
N PRO A 81 0.63 -22.37 1.20
CA PRO A 81 -0.74 -21.91 1.24
C PRO A 81 -1.29 -21.81 2.67
N ASN A 82 -2.33 -21.01 2.85
CA ASN A 82 -3.08 -20.96 4.10
C ASN A 82 -3.88 -22.25 4.33
N GLU A 83 -4.54 -22.34 5.49
CA GLU A 83 -5.34 -23.51 5.89
C GLU A 83 -6.45 -23.90 4.89
N TYR A 84 -6.89 -22.97 4.04
CA TYR A 84 -7.90 -23.18 3.00
C TYR A 84 -7.31 -23.43 1.61
N GLY A 85 -5.98 -23.54 1.49
CA GLY A 85 -5.30 -23.73 0.20
C GLY A 85 -5.06 -22.45 -0.60
N GLY A 86 -5.41 -21.28 -0.06
CA GLY A 86 -5.25 -19.97 -0.71
C GLY A 86 -3.89 -19.32 -0.49
N ARG A 87 -3.64 -18.23 -1.20
CA ARG A 87 -2.41 -17.41 -1.10
C ARG A 87 -2.52 -16.29 -0.06
N GLU A 88 -3.71 -16.08 0.49
CA GLU A 88 -4.01 -15.01 1.43
C GLU A 88 -3.34 -15.29 2.78
N ASN A 89 -2.67 -14.28 3.33
CA ASN A 89 -2.13 -14.30 4.68
C ASN A 89 -3.24 -13.89 5.66
N LEU A 90 -3.95 -14.88 6.19
CA LEU A 90 -5.13 -14.68 7.03
C LEU A 90 -4.78 -13.92 8.32
N GLU A 91 -3.63 -14.21 8.90
CA GLU A 91 -3.11 -13.59 10.11
C GLU A 91 -2.82 -12.11 9.89
N ALA A 92 -2.22 -11.75 8.75
CA ALA A 92 -1.98 -10.36 8.38
C ALA A 92 -3.29 -9.61 8.07
N ILE A 93 -4.23 -10.26 7.37
CA ILE A 93 -5.55 -9.69 7.07
C ILE A 93 -6.32 -9.40 8.36
N GLU A 94 -6.36 -10.35 9.28
CA GLU A 94 -7.03 -10.18 10.57
C GLU A 94 -6.33 -9.13 11.43
N PHE A 95 -5.00 -9.10 11.43
CA PHE A 95 -4.23 -8.05 12.08
C PHE A 95 -4.61 -6.64 11.55
N LEU A 96 -4.68 -6.44 10.24
CA LEU A 96 -5.06 -5.16 9.64
C LEU A 96 -6.50 -4.77 9.99
N ARG A 97 -7.44 -5.72 9.89
CA ARG A 97 -8.85 -5.51 10.26
C ARG A 97 -8.99 -5.11 11.72
N ASN A 98 -8.34 -5.84 12.62
CA ASN A 98 -8.38 -5.56 14.04
C ASN A 98 -7.72 -4.22 14.38
N THR A 99 -6.59 -3.89 13.75
CA THR A 99 -5.91 -2.60 13.93
C THR A 99 -6.82 -1.45 13.52
N ASN A 100 -7.38 -1.49 12.31
CA ASN A 100 -8.27 -0.43 11.82
C ASN A 100 -9.55 -0.30 12.65
N ARG A 101 -10.12 -1.42 13.11
CA ARG A 101 -11.27 -1.42 14.03
C ARG A 101 -10.93 -0.71 15.33
N ILE A 102 -9.82 -1.08 15.97
CA ILE A 102 -9.38 -0.48 17.24
C ILE A 102 -9.10 1.02 17.07
N LEU A 103 -8.41 1.43 16.00
CA LEU A 103 -8.17 2.84 15.72
C LEU A 103 -9.48 3.62 15.52
N GLY A 104 -10.44 3.06 14.77
CA GLY A 104 -11.75 3.70 14.58
C GLY A 104 -12.55 3.84 15.88
N GLU A 105 -12.40 2.91 16.82
CA GLU A 105 -13.08 2.93 18.13
C GLU A 105 -12.39 3.86 19.13
N GLN A 106 -11.06 3.83 19.21
CA GLN A 106 -10.29 4.51 20.26
C GLN A 106 -9.87 5.93 19.88
N THR A 107 -9.68 6.21 18.59
CA THR A 107 -9.23 7.53 18.11
C THR A 107 -10.18 8.11 17.06
N PRO A 108 -11.43 8.49 17.44
CA PRO A 108 -12.38 9.09 16.50
C PRO A 108 -11.81 10.33 15.82
N GLY A 109 -11.80 10.33 14.49
CA GLY A 109 -11.25 11.41 13.67
C GLY A 109 -9.90 11.08 13.04
N ALA A 110 -9.15 10.13 13.59
CA ALA A 110 -7.97 9.61 12.92
C ALA A 110 -8.37 8.71 11.75
N VAL A 111 -7.57 8.71 10.69
CA VAL A 111 -7.82 7.89 9.50
C VAL A 111 -6.62 7.03 9.13
N THR A 112 -6.88 5.90 8.46
CA THR A 112 -5.80 5.07 7.90
C THR A 112 -5.90 5.00 6.39
N MET A 113 -4.74 5.00 5.73
CA MET A 113 -4.61 4.94 4.27
C MET A 113 -3.74 3.76 3.87
N ALA A 114 -4.16 3.01 2.85
CA ALA A 114 -3.41 1.89 2.31
C ALA A 114 -2.80 2.22 0.96
N GLU A 115 -1.52 1.91 0.78
CA GLU A 115 -0.98 1.60 -0.54
C GLU A 115 -1.05 0.08 -0.75
N GLU A 116 -1.97 -0.33 -1.62
CA GLU A 116 -2.18 -1.73 -1.98
C GLU A 116 -2.19 -1.80 -3.51
N SER A 117 -1.22 -2.53 -4.08
CA SER A 117 -0.87 -2.50 -5.51
C SER A 117 -1.40 -3.66 -6.32
N THR A 118 -2.24 -4.50 -5.72
CA THR A 118 -2.99 -5.55 -6.40
C THR A 118 -4.49 -5.18 -6.50
N ASP A 119 -5.29 -6.10 -7.03
CA ASP A 119 -6.74 -5.96 -7.13
C ASP A 119 -7.48 -6.51 -5.91
N PHE A 120 -6.88 -6.43 -4.70
CA PHE A 120 -7.57 -6.86 -3.48
C PHE A 120 -8.83 -6.01 -3.26
N ALA A 121 -9.98 -6.67 -3.16
CA ALA A 121 -11.27 -6.01 -3.05
C ALA A 121 -11.61 -5.64 -1.60
N GLY A 122 -12.21 -4.47 -1.41
CA GLY A 122 -12.74 -4.04 -0.11
C GLY A 122 -11.67 -3.51 0.83
N VAL A 123 -10.58 -2.93 0.32
CA VAL A 123 -9.51 -2.34 1.15
C VAL A 123 -10.08 -1.26 2.07
N THR A 124 -11.00 -0.43 1.56
CA THR A 124 -11.61 0.68 2.29
C THR A 124 -13.00 0.36 2.87
N ARG A 125 -13.43 -0.90 2.77
CA ARG A 125 -14.72 -1.33 3.33
C ARG A 125 -14.58 -1.69 4.81
N PRO A 126 -15.65 -1.52 5.62
CA PRO A 126 -15.63 -1.94 7.02
C PRO A 126 -15.32 -3.44 7.19
N PRO A 127 -14.59 -3.84 8.25
CA PRO A 127 -14.29 -5.24 8.51
C PRO A 127 -15.52 -6.15 8.61
N ALA A 128 -16.63 -5.63 9.14
CA ALA A 128 -17.91 -6.34 9.24
C ALA A 128 -18.47 -6.81 7.89
N GLY A 129 -18.11 -6.12 6.79
CA GLY A 129 -18.48 -6.50 5.42
C GLY A 129 -17.39 -7.26 4.67
N GLY A 130 -16.36 -7.77 5.37
CA GLY A 130 -15.23 -8.47 4.77
C GLY A 130 -14.11 -7.56 4.25
N GLY A 131 -14.16 -6.24 4.47
CA GLY A 131 -13.10 -5.33 4.07
C GLY A 131 -11.89 -5.33 5.01
N LEU A 132 -10.85 -4.56 4.67
CA LEU A 132 -9.66 -4.37 5.54
C LEU A 132 -9.85 -3.24 6.57
N GLY A 133 -10.85 -2.37 6.37
CA GLY A 133 -11.18 -1.29 7.29
C GLY A 133 -10.34 -0.02 7.14
N PHE A 134 -9.56 0.13 6.06
CA PHE A 134 -8.90 1.41 5.80
C PHE A 134 -9.94 2.48 5.45
N TRP A 135 -9.62 3.76 5.68
CA TRP A 135 -10.50 4.85 5.25
C TRP A 135 -10.28 5.17 3.79
N PHE A 136 -9.02 5.11 3.33
CA PHE A 136 -8.63 5.42 1.96
C PHE A 136 -7.64 4.41 1.36
N LYS A 137 -7.67 4.27 0.04
CA LYS A 137 -6.70 3.51 -0.77
C LYS A 137 -6.04 4.46 -1.76
N TRP A 138 -4.73 4.34 -1.97
CA TRP A 138 -4.05 5.05 -3.05
C TRP A 138 -4.47 4.49 -4.42
N ASN A 139 -4.90 5.37 -5.32
CA ASN A 139 -5.27 5.01 -6.69
C ASN A 139 -4.02 4.92 -7.59
N LEU A 140 -3.25 3.84 -7.42
CA LEU A 140 -2.04 3.60 -8.22
C LEU A 140 -2.36 3.43 -9.71
N GLY A 141 -3.51 2.86 -10.06
CA GLY A 141 -3.96 2.75 -11.45
C GLY A 141 -4.14 4.11 -12.12
N TRP A 142 -4.85 5.03 -11.44
CA TRP A 142 -4.98 6.41 -11.91
C TRP A 142 -3.62 7.10 -12.05
N MET A 143 -2.75 6.94 -11.05
CA MET A 143 -1.42 7.55 -11.06
C MET A 143 -0.63 7.06 -12.28
N HIS A 144 -0.55 5.75 -12.49
CA HIS A 144 0.17 5.14 -13.61
C HIS A 144 -0.36 5.57 -14.98
N ASP A 145 -1.68 5.54 -15.17
CA ASP A 145 -2.30 5.90 -16.45
C ASP A 145 -2.16 7.38 -16.75
N THR A 146 -2.31 8.23 -15.73
CA THR A 146 -2.20 9.67 -15.90
C THR A 146 -0.76 10.08 -16.20
N LEU A 147 0.23 9.51 -15.51
CA LEU A 147 1.65 9.78 -15.79
C LEU A 147 2.03 9.31 -17.21
N ASP A 148 1.63 8.11 -17.62
CA ASP A 148 1.84 7.63 -19.00
C ASP A 148 1.24 8.57 -20.04
N TYR A 149 -0.03 8.96 -19.85
CA TYR A 149 -0.72 9.84 -20.78
C TYR A 149 0.00 11.19 -20.93
N MET A 150 0.52 11.71 -19.82
CA MET A 150 1.19 12.99 -19.80
C MET A 150 2.61 12.95 -20.38
N LYS A 151 3.27 11.78 -20.39
CA LYS A 151 4.56 11.56 -21.09
C LYS A 151 4.42 11.55 -22.63
N LEU A 152 3.25 11.16 -23.16
CA LEU A 152 3.01 11.13 -24.60
C LEU A 152 3.07 12.53 -25.22
N ASP A 153 3.56 12.58 -26.47
CA ASP A 153 3.45 13.78 -27.29
C ASP A 153 1.96 14.16 -27.46
N PRO A 154 1.59 15.45 -27.34
CA PRO A 154 0.21 15.90 -27.52
C PRO A 154 -0.49 15.35 -28.77
N VAL A 155 0.23 15.16 -29.88
CA VAL A 155 -0.38 14.62 -31.11
C VAL A 155 -0.78 13.14 -31.00
N HIS A 156 -0.13 12.38 -30.13
CA HIS A 156 -0.40 10.96 -29.90
C HIS A 156 -1.46 10.71 -28.82
N ARG A 157 -1.71 11.69 -27.95
CA ARG A 157 -2.69 11.56 -26.85
C ARG A 157 -4.11 11.22 -27.30
N ARG A 158 -4.48 11.57 -28.54
CA ARG A 158 -5.80 11.23 -29.12
C ARG A 158 -6.04 9.72 -29.23
N TYR A 159 -4.97 8.91 -29.30
CA TYR A 159 -5.06 7.45 -29.43
C TYR A 159 -5.08 6.74 -28.07
N HIS A 160 -4.88 7.48 -26.98
CA HIS A 160 -4.72 6.94 -25.62
C HIS A 160 -5.62 7.65 -24.60
N HIS A 161 -6.77 8.17 -25.04
CA HIS A 161 -7.68 8.92 -24.14
C HIS A 161 -8.40 8.00 -23.12
N ASP A 162 -8.37 6.69 -23.37
CA ASP A 162 -8.76 5.65 -22.43
C ASP A 162 -7.97 5.77 -21.11
N LYS A 163 -6.66 6.07 -21.15
CA LYS A 163 -5.84 6.29 -19.93
C LYS A 163 -6.38 7.39 -19.02
N MET A 164 -7.11 8.36 -19.56
CA MET A 164 -7.68 9.46 -18.78
C MET A 164 -9.07 9.15 -18.21
N THR A 165 -9.73 8.11 -18.74
CA THR A 165 -11.14 7.82 -18.47
C THR A 165 -11.32 6.48 -17.77
N PHE A 166 -10.39 5.54 -17.95
CA PHE A 166 -10.46 4.20 -17.38
C PHE A 166 -10.55 4.21 -15.84
N GLY A 167 -9.76 5.06 -15.18
CA GLY A 167 -9.79 5.23 -13.73
C GLY A 167 -11.19 5.55 -13.18
N MET A 168 -12.03 6.24 -13.94
CA MET A 168 -13.38 6.61 -13.53
C MET A 168 -14.33 5.41 -13.47
N LEU A 169 -14.05 4.32 -14.20
CA LEU A 169 -14.88 3.12 -14.20
C LEU A 169 -14.92 2.44 -12.83
N TYR A 170 -13.81 2.50 -12.09
CA TYR A 170 -13.69 1.88 -10.77
C TYR A 170 -13.53 2.89 -9.64
N ASN A 171 -13.52 4.21 -9.90
CA ASN A 171 -13.25 5.23 -8.88
C ASN A 171 -14.21 5.21 -7.67
N TYR A 172 -15.36 4.52 -7.78
CA TYR A 172 -16.34 4.40 -6.70
C TYR A 172 -16.34 3.02 -6.03
N THR A 173 -15.40 2.14 -6.37
CA THR A 173 -15.28 0.82 -5.71
C THR A 173 -14.58 0.92 -4.35
N GLU A 174 -13.74 1.93 -4.17
CA GLU A 174 -12.98 2.24 -2.97
C GLU A 174 -12.96 3.77 -2.74
N ASN A 175 -12.66 4.19 -1.51
CA ASN A 175 -12.41 5.59 -1.21
C ASN A 175 -10.97 5.97 -1.63
N PHE A 176 -10.82 6.51 -2.84
CA PHE A 176 -9.49 6.77 -3.39
C PHE A 176 -8.87 8.10 -2.94
N VAL A 177 -7.56 8.04 -2.66
CA VAL A 177 -6.63 9.17 -2.70
C VAL A 177 -5.91 9.11 -4.05
N LEU A 178 -5.71 10.24 -4.72
CA LEU A 178 -4.94 10.38 -5.96
C LEU A 178 -3.50 10.79 -5.62
N PRO A 179 -2.54 9.84 -5.62
CA PRO A 179 -1.17 10.14 -5.18
C PRO A 179 -0.28 10.56 -6.35
N LEU A 180 0.53 11.58 -6.11
CA LEU A 180 1.77 11.88 -6.85
C LEU A 180 2.91 11.81 -5.83
N SER A 181 3.37 10.58 -5.54
CA SER A 181 4.24 10.27 -4.42
C SER A 181 5.73 10.54 -4.73
N HIS A 182 6.59 10.22 -3.77
CA HIS A 182 8.03 10.42 -3.87
C HIS A 182 8.68 9.37 -4.78
N ASP A 183 8.13 8.16 -4.78
CA ASP A 183 8.58 7.06 -5.66
C ASP A 183 8.56 7.49 -7.13
N GLU A 184 7.61 8.36 -7.49
CA GLU A 184 7.46 8.88 -8.84
C GLU A 184 8.45 10.00 -9.19
N VAL A 185 9.21 10.57 -8.25
CA VAL A 185 10.17 11.66 -8.52
C VAL A 185 11.64 11.31 -8.26
N VAL A 186 11.93 10.23 -7.54
CA VAL A 186 13.30 9.94 -7.09
C VAL A 186 14.14 9.10 -8.05
N HIS A 187 13.58 8.54 -9.12
CA HIS A 187 14.30 7.56 -9.94
C HIS A 187 14.24 7.85 -11.45
N GLY A 188 15.26 8.52 -11.97
CA GLY A 188 15.68 8.30 -13.36
C GLY A 188 16.39 6.94 -13.44
N LYS A 189 15.67 5.81 -13.56
CA LYS A 189 16.30 4.47 -13.46
C LYS A 189 15.95 3.54 -14.62
N LYS A 190 17.02 3.14 -15.33
CA LYS A 190 17.12 1.94 -16.19
C LYS A 190 17.50 0.67 -15.41
N ILE A 191 17.54 0.70 -14.08
CA ILE A 191 18.07 -0.40 -13.23
C ILE A 191 17.27 -0.52 -11.93
N ASP A 192 15.99 -0.88 -12.00
CA ASP A 192 15.27 -1.41 -10.83
C ASP A 192 14.34 -2.53 -11.30
N SER A 193 14.44 -3.68 -10.65
CA SER A 193 13.73 -4.92 -10.96
C SER A 193 12.29 -4.95 -10.44
N ARG A 194 11.79 -3.82 -9.89
CA ARG A 194 10.38 -3.66 -9.54
C ARG A 194 9.51 -3.51 -10.80
N PRO A 195 8.32 -4.13 -10.87
CA PRO A 195 7.46 -4.07 -12.06
C PRO A 195 7.04 -2.65 -12.50
N HIS A 196 7.22 -1.63 -11.65
CA HIS A 196 6.69 -0.28 -11.84
C HIS A 196 7.77 0.81 -12.05
N ALA A 197 9.05 0.42 -12.17
CA ALA A 197 10.21 1.32 -12.11
C ALA A 197 10.45 2.28 -13.30
N GLY A 198 9.47 2.51 -14.19
CA GLY A 198 9.66 3.29 -15.43
C GLY A 198 8.98 4.67 -15.49
N ARG A 199 8.33 5.15 -14.42
CA ARG A 199 7.28 6.17 -14.52
C ARG A 199 7.55 7.49 -13.79
N CYS A 200 8.71 8.11 -14.04
CA CYS A 200 9.07 9.37 -13.37
C CYS A 200 8.24 10.62 -13.79
N LEU A 201 7.75 11.38 -12.80
CA LEU A 201 7.11 12.71 -12.90
C LEU A 201 8.03 13.76 -13.55
N ALA A 202 9.34 13.64 -13.42
CA ALA A 202 10.29 14.54 -14.08
C ALA A 202 10.22 14.46 -15.62
N GLU A 203 9.68 13.36 -16.17
CA GLU A 203 9.51 13.16 -17.60
C GLU A 203 8.13 13.65 -18.12
N VAL A 204 7.26 14.13 -17.23
CA VAL A 204 5.93 14.62 -17.58
C VAL A 204 6.03 15.93 -18.36
N ARG A 205 5.44 15.93 -19.56
CA ARG A 205 5.25 17.16 -20.34
C ARG A 205 4.05 17.92 -19.77
N GLN A 206 4.29 19.12 -19.23
CA GLN A 206 3.28 20.06 -18.68
C GLN A 206 2.75 19.67 -17.27
N PRO A 207 3.60 19.65 -16.22
CA PRO A 207 3.21 19.25 -14.86
C PRO A 207 2.09 20.11 -14.25
N ALA A 208 2.05 21.41 -14.55
CA ALA A 208 0.98 22.28 -14.08
C ALA A 208 -0.42 21.87 -14.60
N ARG A 209 -0.51 21.23 -15.77
CA ARG A 209 -1.79 20.71 -16.29
C ARG A 209 -2.21 19.43 -15.58
N LEU A 210 -1.25 18.59 -15.20
CA LEU A 210 -1.48 17.38 -14.41
C LEU A 210 -2.10 17.73 -13.05
N LEU A 211 -1.50 18.68 -12.33
CA LEU A 211 -2.01 19.11 -11.03
C LEU A 211 -3.42 19.71 -11.12
N ARG A 212 -3.67 20.56 -12.13
CA ARG A 212 -5.01 21.12 -12.37
C ARG A 212 -6.08 20.07 -12.66
N LEU A 213 -5.70 19.02 -13.37
CA LEU A 213 -6.60 17.89 -13.62
C LEU A 213 -6.85 17.11 -12.32
N ALA A 214 -5.80 16.76 -11.59
CA ALA A 214 -5.90 15.95 -10.37
C ALA A 214 -6.88 16.59 -9.38
N VAL A 215 -6.79 17.91 -9.18
CA VAL A 215 -7.69 18.68 -8.30
C VAL A 215 -9.16 18.67 -8.75
N ARG A 216 -9.45 18.43 -10.04
CA ARG A 216 -10.82 18.37 -10.58
C ARG A 216 -11.45 16.98 -10.54
N LEU A 217 -10.65 15.93 -10.35
CA LEU A 217 -11.17 14.57 -10.30
C LEU A 217 -11.68 14.24 -8.89
N PRO A 218 -12.69 13.36 -8.75
CA PRO A 218 -13.13 12.89 -7.42
C PRO A 218 -12.02 12.16 -6.65
N GLY A 219 -12.14 12.12 -5.32
CA GLY A 219 -11.17 11.51 -4.40
C GLY A 219 -10.24 12.52 -3.73
N GLU A 220 -9.60 12.11 -2.64
CA GLU A 220 -8.65 12.95 -1.91
C GLU A 220 -7.34 13.13 -2.69
N LYS A 221 -6.51 14.13 -2.33
CA LYS A 221 -5.25 14.43 -3.04
C LYS A 221 -4.03 14.24 -2.13
N ALA A 222 -2.97 13.64 -2.67
CA ALA A 222 -1.67 13.60 -2.00
C ALA A 222 -0.57 13.91 -3.03
N ALA A 223 0.28 14.89 -2.72
CA ALA A 223 1.43 15.25 -3.55
C ALA A 223 2.65 15.51 -2.65
N VAL A 224 3.85 15.27 -3.18
CA VAL A 224 5.10 15.51 -2.45
C VAL A 224 5.48 16.98 -2.50
N TYR A 225 6.06 17.46 -1.40
CA TYR A 225 6.64 18.80 -1.30
C TYR A 225 7.65 19.07 -2.42
N GLY A 226 7.47 20.18 -3.13
CA GLY A 226 8.31 20.58 -4.27
C GLY A 226 7.72 20.27 -5.65
N GLN A 227 6.55 19.64 -5.72
CA GLN A 227 5.72 19.53 -6.93
C GLN A 227 4.74 20.70 -7.09
#